data_AF-A0A2N2NAW3-F1
#
_entry.id   AF-A0A2N2NAW3-F1
#
_cell.length_a   1.000
_cell.length_b   1.000
_cell.length_c   1.000
_cell.angle_alpha   90.00
_cell.angle_beta   90.00
_cell.angle_gamma   90.00
#
_symmetry.space_group_name_H-M   'P 1'
#
loop_
_entity.id
_entity.type
_entity.pdbx_description
1 polymer ?
#
loop_
_entity_poly.entity_id
_entity_poly.type
_entity_poly.pdbx_seq_one_letter_code
_entity_poly.pdbx_strand_id
1 'polypeptide(L)' 'MKMNESGLDRIIRVIVGAALLALYFTQVIAGGFGIAAVVVGAVLLITGVVGFCPLYGLLKIQTRKKS' A
#
# COMPACT_ATOMS: atom_id res chain seq x y z
N MET A 1 -7.60 8.32 14.81
CA MET A 1 -8.54 7.67 13.87
C MET A 1 -8.73 6.21 14.24
N LYS A 2 -9.98 5.72 14.26
CA LYS A 2 -10.30 4.31 14.54
C LYS A 2 -9.96 3.49 13.29
N MET A 3 -8.87 2.73 13.33
CA MET A 3 -8.39 1.96 12.17
C MET A 3 -9.43 0.91 11.75
N ASN A 4 -9.66 0.80 10.45
CA ASN A 4 -10.76 0.02 9.87
C ASN A 4 -10.31 -1.11 8.93
N GLU A 5 -9.04 -1.06 8.51
CA GLU A 5 -8.29 -2.15 7.88
C GLU A 5 -7.70 -3.10 8.95
N SER A 6 -7.62 -4.39 8.62
CA SER A 6 -6.71 -5.32 9.30
C SER A 6 -5.28 -4.81 9.18
N GLY A 7 -4.50 -4.87 10.26
CA GLY A 7 -3.08 -4.49 10.21
C GLY A 7 -2.29 -5.27 9.17
N LEU A 8 -2.76 -6.48 8.81
CA LEU A 8 -2.14 -7.36 7.83
C LEU A 8 -2.23 -6.80 6.40
N ASP A 9 -3.39 -6.30 5.96
CA ASP A 9 -3.55 -5.67 4.64
C ASP A 9 -2.66 -4.43 4.48
N ARG A 10 -2.51 -3.66 5.57
CA ARG A 10 -1.61 -2.50 5.62
C ARG A 10 -0.15 -2.91 5.43
N ILE A 11 0.28 -3.94 6.17
CA ILE A 11 1.64 -4.48 6.09
C ILE A 11 1.92 -5.02 4.69
N ILE A 12 1.00 -5.78 4.10
CA ILE A 12 1.16 -6.31 2.74
C ILE A 12 1.36 -5.17 1.73
N ARG A 13 0.53 -4.12 1.76
CA ARG A 13 0.66 -2.99 0.81
C ARG A 13 1.97 -2.24 0.96
N VAL A 14 2.42 -2.02 2.20
CA VAL A 14 3.71 -1.39 2.49
C VAL A 14 4.86 -2.25 1.97
N ILE A 15 4.84 -3.55 2.22
CA ILE A 15 5.87 -4.49 1.75
C ILE A 15 5.91 -4.52 0.22
N VAL A 16 4.76 -4.66 -0.43
CA VAL A 16 4.68 -4.72 -1.90
C VAL A 16 5.14 -3.40 -2.53
N GLY A 17 4.71 -2.25 -2.00
CA GLY A 17 5.13 -0.95 -2.50
C GLY A 17 6.63 -0.69 -2.30
N ALA A 18 7.19 -1.08 -1.15
CA ALA A 18 8.62 -1.00 -0.90
C ALA A 18 9.43 -1.93 -1.82
N ALA A 19 8.95 -3.15 -2.08
CA ALA A 19 9.59 -4.10 -2.99
C ALA A 19 9.64 -3.56 -4.43
N LEU A 20 8.55 -2.96 -4.92
CA LEU A 20 8.51 -2.34 -6.26
C LEU A 20 9.50 -1.18 -6.40
N LEU A 21 9.61 -0.33 -5.37
CA LEU A 21 10.61 0.73 -5.36
C LEU A 21 12.03 0.16 -5.32
N ALA A 22 12.29 -0.84 -4.48
CA ALA A 22 13.59 -1.49 -4.40
C ALA A 22 14.01 -2.11 -5.75
N LEU A 23 13.09 -2.76 -6.46
CA LEU A 23 13.32 -3.33 -7.79
C LEU A 23 13.69 -2.26 -8.84
N TYR A 24 13.09 -1.06 -8.75
CA TYR A 24 13.47 0.06 -9.60
C TYR A 24 14.85 0.64 -9.24
N PHE A 25 15.11 0.88 -7.96
CA PHE A 25 16.40 1.46 -7.51
C PHE A 25 17.57 0.51 -7.71
N THR A 26 17.34 -0.81 -7.63
CA THR A 26 18.33 -1.84 -7.98
C THR A 26 18.49 -2.05 -9.49
N GLN A 27 17.77 -1.27 -10.32
CA GLN A 27 17.79 -1.34 -11.78
C GLN A 27 17.38 -2.71 -12.35
N VAL A 28 16.67 -3.52 -11.57
CA VAL A 28 16.09 -4.80 -12.04
C VAL A 28 14.94 -4.53 -13.01
N ILE A 29 14.19 -3.44 -12.80
CA ILE A 29 13.13 -2.98 -13.71
C ILE A 29 13.46 -1.55 -14.14
N ALA A 30 13.68 -1.35 -15.45
CA ALA A 30 14.10 -0.08 -16.02
C ALA A 30 13.19 0.37 -17.19
N GLY A 31 13.36 1.61 -17.66
CA GLY A 31 12.57 2.19 -18.74
C GLY A 31 11.12 2.50 -18.34
N GLY A 32 10.20 2.50 -19.31
CA GLY A 32 8.79 2.85 -19.07
C GLY A 32 8.09 2.00 -18.01
N PHE A 33 8.44 0.70 -17.93
CA PHE A 33 7.94 -0.21 -16.89
C PHE A 33 8.45 0.14 -15.48
N GLY A 34 9.69 0.63 -15.37
CA GLY A 34 10.25 1.09 -14.10
C GLY A 34 9.50 2.30 -13.54
N ILE A 35 9.18 3.27 -14.39
CA ILE A 35 8.40 4.46 -14.00
C ILE A 35 7.00 4.05 -13.53
N ALA A 36 6.33 3.14 -14.24
CA ALA A 36 5.04 2.61 -13.82
C ALA A 36 5.12 1.89 -12.46
N ALA A 37 6.17 1.08 -12.25
CA ALA A 37 6.40 0.39 -10.97
C ALA A 37 6.62 1.36 -9.81
N VAL A 38 7.33 2.47 -10.03
CA VAL A 38 7.53 3.53 -9.02
C VAL A 38 6.22 4.20 -8.66
N VAL A 39 5.41 4.57 -9.65
CA VAL A 39 4.11 5.21 -9.41
C VAL A 39 3.18 4.28 -8.62
N VAL A 40 3.08 3.01 -9.03
CA VAL A 40 2.26 2.01 -8.34
C VAL A 40 2.79 1.75 -6.92
N GLY A 41 4.10 1.60 -6.75
CA GLY A 41 4.74 1.36 -5.47
C GLY A 41 4.55 2.52 -4.49
N ALA A 42 4.68 3.76 -4.97
CA ALA A 42 4.44 4.96 -4.17
C ALA A 42 2.98 5.07 -3.72
N VAL A 43 2.01 4.80 -4.61
CA VAL A 43 0.58 4.81 -4.25
C VAL A 43 0.26 3.72 -3.21
N LEU A 44 0.79 2.52 -3.36
CA LEU A 44 0.62 1.43 -2.39
C LEU A 44 1.24 1.77 -1.03
N LEU A 45 2.41 2.40 -1.02
CA LEU A 45 3.06 2.85 0.22
C LEU A 45 2.27 3.96 0.90
N ILE A 46 1.84 4.99 0.18
CA ILE A 46 1.07 6.11 0.76
C ILE A 46 -0.24 5.58 1.34
N THR A 47 -0.97 4.75 0.58
CA THR A 47 -2.24 4.16 1.06
C THR A 47 -2.04 3.22 2.25
N GLY A 48 -0.93 2.48 2.29
CA GLY A 48 -0.54 1.66 3.43
C GLY A 48 -0.10 2.49 4.65
N VAL A 49 0.67 3.56 4.48
CA VAL A 49 1.19 4.38 5.59
C VAL A 49 0.08 5.19 6.24
N VAL A 50 -0.87 5.72 5.46
CA VAL A 50 -2.02 6.46 6.00
C VAL A 50 -2.89 5.56 6.89
N GLY A 51 -2.85 4.23 6.71
CA GLY A 51 -3.50 3.26 7.61
C GLY A 51 -5.02 3.44 7.72
N PHE A 52 -5.58 4.21 6.77
CA PHE A 52 -6.97 4.58 6.65
C PHE A 52 -7.25 4.67 5.15
N CYS A 53 -7.78 3.61 4.58
CA CYS A 53 -8.36 3.65 3.26
C CYS A 53 -9.69 4.42 3.40
N PRO A 54 -9.80 5.63 2.82
CA PRO A 54 -11.00 6.45 2.96
C PRO A 54 -12.24 5.73 2.44
N LEU A 55 -12.09 4.77 1.52
CA LEU A 55 -13.16 3.96 0.97
C LEU A 55 -13.78 2.99 2.00
N TYR A 56 -12.96 2.30 2.81
CA TYR A 56 -13.49 1.43 3.89
C TYR A 56 -14.12 2.26 5.02
N GLY A 57 -13.54 3.43 5.31
CA GLY A 57 -14.14 4.42 6.20
C GLY A 57 -15.49 4.94 5.70
N LEU A 58 -15.62 5.22 4.39
CA LEU A 58 -16.85 5.64 3.74
C LEU A 58 -17.93 4.55 3.75
N LEU A 59 -17.52 3.30 3.47
CA LEU A 59 -18.42 2.15 3.39
C LEU A 59 -18.81 1.57 4.76
N LYS A 60 -18.27 2.08 5.87
CA LYS A 60 -18.46 1.53 7.24
C LYS A 60 -18.14 0.03 7.36
N ILE A 61 -17.38 -0.54 6.43
CA ILE A 61 -16.99 -1.96 6.44
C ILE A 61 -15.76 -2.10 7.33
N GLN A 62 -15.91 -2.69 8.50
CA GLN A 62 -14.80 -2.96 9.41
C GLN A 62 -14.24 -4.36 9.15
N THR A 63 -12.99 -4.47 8.70
CA THR A 63 -12.30 -5.76 8.59
C THR A 63 -11.55 -6.15 9.86
N ARG A 64 -11.42 -5.21 10.82
CA ARG A 64 -10.98 -5.54 12.17
C ARG A 64 -12.01 -6.43 12.85
N LYS A 65 -11.60 -7.65 13.24
CA LYS A 65 -12.34 -8.39 14.27
C LYS A 65 -12.34 -7.56 15.55
N LYS A 66 -13.54 -7.34 16.10
CA LYS A 66 -13.77 -6.78 17.42
C LYS A 66 -13.23 -7.79 18.44
N SER A 67 -12.04 -7.54 18.99
CA SER A 67 -11.66 -8.11 20.28
C SER A 67 -12.18 -7.23 21.39
#